data_AF-A0A8R2D7V2-F1
#
_entry.id   AF-A0A8R2D7V2-F1
#
_cell.length_a   1.000
_cell.length_b   1.000
_cell.length_c   1.000
_cell.angle_alpha   90.00
_cell.angle_beta   90.00
_cell.angle_gamma   90.00
#
_symmetry.space_group_name_H-M   'P 1'
#
loop_
_entity.id
_entity.type
_entity.pdbx_description
1 polymer ?
#
loop_
_entity_poly.entity_id
_entity_poly.type
_entity_poly.pdbx_seq_one_letter_code
_entity_poly.pdbx_strand_id
1 'polypeptide(L)'
;MISNREKSILKLLSERLHSFLTIHDIAQALGISSRTVHREMKSVEDTLNKYHLSLTRVPKLGLRIEGEPEDIDNFVQSLTEQNTIDLSDEERKVIILYNLIQSKDPVKLYSLANEIGSSTHTLNKIIEQLEPELHTFELSLERRRGEGLILNGEEVNKRQLLARIMLEKLDGDSVYSVVEDHFVYHTLNETHLRGIVDIDRLFNVERLLMDELGTLPYTLTEASYLTLTIHIVLAIERIKQDGHVEIENDILNELISTDEFKVSERLTNVLSDIYDVTFNHSEIAFITMHLRGARRRHETTYENNDIHKQRVTELIEFVKDQGFSFKDEEALFKGLNLHLEPAINRLEANIETYNPLTEMIETYDQELFEAVSSGLKIVFMNYHFPKSEVAYIALHFGGMLQAKQRRSLHVLVVCSSGIGTSRILSNRLKQHFSESRKLPKFLSVV
;
A
#
# COMPACT_ATOMS: atom_id res chain seq x y z
N MET A 1 3.58 31.78 -8.31
CA MET A 1 3.10 30.40 -8.08
C MET A 1 2.18 30.03 -9.24
N ILE A 2 2.41 28.89 -9.87
CA ILE A 2 1.57 28.34 -10.94
C ILE A 2 0.28 27.82 -10.29
N SER A 3 -0.89 28.11 -10.86
CA SER A 3 -2.14 27.55 -10.33
C SER A 3 -2.26 26.06 -10.66
N ASN A 4 -2.97 25.26 -9.85
CA ASN A 4 -3.18 23.83 -10.18
C ASN A 4 -3.75 23.65 -11.59
N ARG A 5 -4.65 24.55 -12.02
CA ARG A 5 -5.27 24.52 -13.35
C ARG A 5 -4.28 24.85 -14.47
N GLU A 6 -3.48 25.89 -14.27
CA GLU A 6 -2.40 26.26 -15.20
C GLU A 6 -1.41 25.10 -15.34
N LYS A 7 -1.06 24.45 -14.23
CA LYS A 7 -0.17 23.28 -14.23
C LYS A 7 -0.77 22.07 -14.94
N SER A 8 -2.05 21.75 -14.71
CA SER A 8 -2.71 20.64 -15.42
C SER A 8 -2.73 20.86 -16.93
N ILE A 9 -2.93 22.10 -17.38
CA ILE A 9 -2.85 22.46 -18.80
C ILE A 9 -1.42 22.29 -19.33
N LEU A 10 -0.42 22.81 -18.60
CA LEU A 10 1.01 22.68 -18.96
C LEU A 10 1.46 21.22 -19.02
N LYS A 11 1.03 20.39 -18.06
CA LYS A 11 1.31 18.94 -18.01
C LYS A 11 0.72 18.24 -19.23
N LEU A 12 -0.57 18.48 -19.52
CA LEU A 12 -1.24 17.88 -20.67
C LEU A 12 -0.58 18.26 -22.01
N LEU A 13 -0.14 19.51 -22.15
CA LEU A 13 0.60 19.97 -23.33
C LEU A 13 2.00 19.32 -23.41
N SER A 14 2.66 19.11 -22.27
CA SER A 14 3.98 18.46 -22.20
C SER A 14 3.97 16.94 -22.45
N GLU A 15 2.86 16.26 -22.19
CA GLU A 15 2.68 14.85 -22.54
C GLU A 15 2.42 14.66 -24.05
N ARG A 16 2.14 15.75 -24.77
CA ARG A 16 1.66 15.79 -26.15
C ARG A 16 2.54 16.67 -27.05
N LEU A 17 3.84 16.77 -26.75
CA LEU A 17 4.80 17.67 -27.43
C LEU A 17 4.85 17.53 -28.96
N HIS A 18 4.52 16.36 -29.50
CA HIS A 18 4.54 16.11 -30.95
C HIS A 18 3.17 16.29 -31.64
N SER A 19 2.14 16.70 -30.91
CA SER A 19 0.77 16.86 -31.43
C SER A 19 0.19 18.21 -31.05
N PHE A 20 -0.79 18.68 -31.83
CA PHE A 20 -1.58 19.85 -31.45
C PHE A 20 -2.80 19.41 -30.65
N LEU A 21 -3.11 20.16 -29.58
CA LEU A 21 -4.33 19.99 -28.79
C LEU A 21 -5.24 21.19 -28.97
N THR A 22 -6.52 21.00 -29.29
CA THR A 22 -7.46 22.11 -29.32
C THR A 22 -7.84 22.53 -27.90
N ILE A 23 -8.34 23.76 -27.74
CA ILE A 23 -8.92 24.23 -26.48
C ILE A 23 -10.05 23.29 -26.00
N HIS A 24 -10.79 22.69 -26.93
CA HIS A 24 -11.83 21.71 -26.63
C HIS A 24 -11.25 20.42 -26.05
N ASP A 25 -10.18 19.89 -26.65
CA ASP A 25 -9.52 18.66 -26.16
C ASP A 25 -8.94 18.86 -24.76
N ILE A 26 -8.31 20.02 -24.51
CA ILE A 26 -7.80 20.40 -23.19
C ILE A 26 -8.94 20.52 -22.18
N ALA A 27 -10.05 21.17 -22.57
CA ALA A 27 -11.23 21.33 -21.73
C ALA A 27 -11.85 19.98 -21.35
N GLN A 28 -11.98 19.07 -22.33
CA GLN A 28 -12.54 17.74 -22.14
C GLN A 28 -11.64 16.86 -21.26
N ALA A 29 -10.33 16.84 -21.52
CA ALA A 29 -9.37 16.05 -20.74
C ALA A 29 -9.30 16.50 -19.27
N LEU A 30 -9.52 17.79 -19.00
CA LEU A 30 -9.46 18.37 -17.66
C LEU A 30 -10.83 18.55 -16.98
N GLY A 31 -11.93 18.15 -17.63
CA GLY A 31 -13.28 18.29 -17.06
C GLY A 31 -13.72 19.74 -16.78
N ILE A 32 -13.19 20.72 -17.51
CA ILE A 32 -13.48 22.15 -17.35
C ILE A 32 -14.08 22.77 -18.61
N SER A 33 -14.65 23.98 -18.50
CA SER A 33 -15.17 24.68 -19.67
C SER A 33 -14.05 25.28 -20.53
N SER A 34 -14.24 25.31 -21.85
CA SER A 34 -13.33 25.97 -22.79
C SER A 34 -13.07 27.45 -22.47
N ARG A 35 -14.07 28.13 -21.89
CA ARG A 35 -13.92 29.50 -21.38
C ARG A 35 -12.90 29.59 -20.24
N THR A 36 -12.84 28.57 -19.39
CA THR A 36 -11.85 28.49 -18.30
C THR A 36 -10.46 28.27 -18.87
N VAL A 37 -10.29 27.33 -19.81
CA VAL A 37 -9.02 27.10 -20.51
C VAL A 37 -8.50 28.38 -21.14
N HIS A 38 -9.36 29.12 -21.86
CA HIS A 38 -9.01 30.42 -22.46
C HIS A 38 -8.49 31.45 -21.44
N ARG A 39 -9.04 31.48 -20.23
CA ARG A 39 -8.62 32.42 -19.19
C ARG A 39 -7.22 32.09 -18.66
N GLU A 40 -6.89 30.79 -18.54
CA GLU A 40 -5.59 30.34 -18.05
C GLU A 40 -4.49 30.44 -19.14
N MET A 41 -4.83 30.58 -20.43
CA MET A 41 -3.83 30.66 -21.52
C MET A 41 -2.78 31.76 -21.33
N LYS A 42 -3.17 32.90 -20.74
CA LYS A 42 -2.21 33.98 -20.48
C LYS A 42 -1.13 33.56 -19.48
N SER A 43 -1.52 32.92 -18.37
CA SER A 43 -0.56 32.48 -17.37
C SER A 43 0.27 31.29 -17.86
N VAL A 44 -0.34 30.39 -18.63
CA VAL A 44 0.36 29.29 -19.32
C VAL A 44 1.48 29.84 -20.21
N GLU A 45 1.21 30.85 -21.04
CA GLU A 45 2.23 31.51 -21.87
C GLU A 45 3.30 32.21 -21.04
N ASP A 46 2.89 32.97 -20.02
CA ASP A 46 3.81 33.66 -19.11
C ASP A 46 4.75 32.68 -18.39
N THR A 47 4.30 31.47 -18.09
CA THR A 47 5.10 30.42 -17.47
C THR A 47 6.04 29.76 -18.47
N LEU A 48 5.58 29.40 -19.68
CA LEU A 48 6.45 28.84 -20.73
C LEU A 48 7.60 29.78 -21.09
N ASN A 49 7.32 31.08 -21.19
CA ASN A 49 8.33 32.10 -21.51
C ASN A 49 9.50 32.14 -20.51
N LYS A 50 9.28 31.75 -19.23
CA LYS A 50 10.36 31.69 -18.22
C LYS A 50 11.37 30.59 -18.49
N TYR A 51 10.97 29.58 -19.25
CA TYR A 51 11.81 28.46 -19.67
C TYR A 51 12.26 28.60 -21.12
N HIS A 52 12.18 29.80 -21.70
CA HIS A 52 12.48 30.05 -23.12
C HIS A 52 11.61 29.23 -24.09
N LEU A 53 10.45 28.76 -23.63
CA LEU A 53 9.46 28.04 -24.42
C LEU A 53 8.35 28.99 -24.90
N SER A 54 7.75 28.64 -26.04
CA SER A 54 6.64 29.38 -26.64
C SER A 54 5.43 28.47 -26.88
N LEU A 55 4.23 29.06 -26.90
CA LEU A 55 3.00 28.35 -27.22
C LEU A 55 2.55 28.68 -28.65
N THR A 56 2.76 27.74 -29.56
CA THR A 56 2.37 27.90 -30.96
C THR A 56 0.89 27.58 -31.15
N ARG A 57 0.18 28.51 -31.81
CA ARG A 57 -1.26 28.44 -32.06
C ARG A 57 -1.52 28.31 -33.56
N VAL A 58 -2.04 27.16 -33.99
CA VAL A 58 -2.36 26.93 -35.40
C VAL A 58 -3.88 26.81 -35.57
N PRO A 59 -4.51 27.66 -36.40
CA PRO A 59 -5.95 27.57 -36.66
C PRO A 59 -6.36 26.16 -37.08
N LYS A 60 -7.44 25.62 -36.48
CA LYS A 60 -7.99 24.28 -36.70
C LYS A 60 -7.13 23.08 -36.27
N LEU A 61 -5.85 23.28 -35.95
CA LEU A 61 -4.97 22.22 -35.45
C LEU A 61 -4.84 22.28 -33.93
N GLY A 62 -4.73 23.48 -33.34
CA GLY A 62 -4.72 23.67 -31.89
C GLY A 62 -3.46 24.35 -31.37
N LEU A 63 -3.04 23.96 -30.17
CA LEU A 63 -1.95 24.52 -29.39
C LEU A 63 -0.83 23.48 -29.22
N ARG A 64 0.41 23.93 -29.22
CA ARG A 64 1.60 23.09 -28.98
C ARG A 64 2.73 23.91 -28.37
N ILE A 65 3.50 23.30 -27.48
CA ILE A 65 4.72 23.91 -26.93
C ILE A 65 5.86 23.80 -27.97
N GLU A 66 6.58 24.88 -28.19
CA GLU A 66 7.76 24.93 -29.05
C GLU A 66 8.95 25.59 -28.34
N GLY A 67 10.13 24.98 -28.49
CA GLY A 67 11.40 25.44 -27.93
C GLY A 67 12.49 24.40 -28.18
N GLU A 68 13.70 24.67 -27.69
CA GLU A 68 14.82 23.72 -27.79
C GLU A 68 14.58 22.49 -26.90
N PRO A 69 15.05 21.29 -27.29
CA PRO A 69 14.84 20.07 -26.49
C PRO A 69 15.34 20.19 -25.05
N GLU A 70 16.47 20.87 -24.83
CA GLU A 70 17.05 21.08 -23.50
C GLU A 70 16.16 21.95 -22.61
N ASP A 71 15.52 22.98 -23.18
CA ASP A 71 14.56 23.84 -22.47
C ASP A 71 13.26 23.09 -22.14
N ILE A 72 12.80 22.22 -23.04
CA ILE A 72 11.64 21.36 -22.82
C ILE A 72 11.92 20.36 -21.69
N ASP A 73 13.09 19.71 -21.70
CA ASP A 73 13.48 18.76 -20.66
C ASP A 73 13.60 19.47 -19.30
N ASN A 74 14.22 20.65 -19.25
CA ASN A 74 14.29 21.48 -18.04
C ASN A 74 12.90 21.88 -17.53
N PHE A 75 11.99 22.23 -18.43
CA PHE A 75 10.61 22.57 -18.09
C PHE A 75 9.84 21.35 -17.54
N VAL A 76 9.90 20.21 -18.21
CA VAL A 76 9.23 18.96 -17.79
C VAL A 76 9.76 18.50 -16.43
N GLN A 77 11.08 18.54 -16.25
CA GLN A 77 11.73 18.24 -14.98
C GLN A 77 11.21 19.19 -13.88
N SER A 78 11.17 20.50 -14.14
CA SER A 78 10.67 21.47 -13.16
C SER A 78 9.16 21.30 -12.86
N LEU A 79 8.35 20.85 -13.83
CA LEU A 79 6.93 20.53 -13.63
C LEU A 79 6.74 19.31 -12.74
N THR A 80 7.67 18.36 -12.83
CA THR A 80 7.69 17.13 -12.05
C THR A 80 8.19 17.43 -10.62
N GLU A 81 9.18 18.31 -10.48
CA GLU A 81 9.70 18.78 -9.20
C GLU A 81 8.69 19.70 -8.47
N GLN A 82 7.91 20.51 -9.20
CA GLN A 82 6.85 21.36 -8.62
C GLN A 82 5.53 20.60 -8.38
N ASN A 83 5.56 19.36 -7.89
CA ASN A 83 4.36 18.55 -7.58
C ASN A 83 3.26 19.36 -6.87
N THR A 84 2.28 19.87 -7.62
CA THR A 84 0.99 20.26 -7.06
C THR A 84 0.25 18.95 -6.89
N ILE A 85 0.20 18.50 -5.65
CA ILE A 85 -0.43 17.26 -5.25
C ILE A 85 -1.93 17.40 -5.57
N ASP A 86 -2.44 16.62 -6.53
CA ASP A 86 -3.87 16.64 -6.85
C ASP A 86 -4.61 15.76 -5.85
N LEU A 87 -4.69 16.27 -4.62
CA LEU A 87 -5.36 15.62 -3.50
C LEU A 87 -6.87 15.80 -3.60
N SER A 88 -7.63 14.74 -3.40
CA SER A 88 -9.05 14.80 -3.06
C SER A 88 -9.24 15.51 -1.71
N ASP A 89 -10.45 16.03 -1.47
CA ASP A 89 -10.74 16.70 -0.20
C ASP A 89 -10.58 15.74 1.00
N GLU A 90 -10.84 14.45 0.82
CA GLU A 90 -10.60 13.43 1.85
C GLU A 90 -9.11 13.17 2.10
N GLU A 91 -8.27 13.10 1.05
CA GLU A 91 -6.82 12.97 1.26
C GLU A 91 -6.23 14.22 1.94
N ARG A 92 -6.72 15.42 1.60
CA ARG A 92 -6.31 16.66 2.29
C ARG A 92 -6.64 16.61 3.78
N LYS A 93 -7.85 16.15 4.15
CA LYS A 93 -8.25 15.97 5.54
C LYS A 93 -7.34 14.98 6.26
N VAL A 94 -7.05 13.83 5.64
CA VAL A 94 -6.15 12.81 6.20
C VAL A 94 -4.76 13.39 6.46
N ILE A 95 -4.17 14.11 5.50
CA ILE A 95 -2.86 14.73 5.65
C ILE A 95 -2.86 15.79 6.76
N ILE A 96 -3.93 16.60 6.84
CA ILE A 96 -4.09 17.60 7.91
C ILE A 96 -4.12 16.91 9.28
N LEU A 97 -4.98 15.92 9.45
CA LEU A 97 -5.15 15.21 10.71
C LEU A 97 -3.88 14.48 11.12
N TYR A 98 -3.22 13.80 10.18
CA TYR A 98 -1.95 13.13 10.42
C TYR A 98 -0.89 14.11 10.95
N ASN A 99 -0.68 15.25 10.28
CA ASN A 99 0.30 16.24 10.72
C ASN A 99 -0.02 16.84 12.09
N LEU A 100 -1.30 17.12 12.36
CA LEU A 100 -1.72 17.69 13.63
C LEU A 100 -1.61 16.69 14.79
N ILE A 101 -1.86 15.40 14.53
CA ILE A 101 -1.71 14.35 15.54
C ILE A 101 -0.22 14.13 15.83
N GLN A 102 0.61 13.99 14.79
CA GLN A 102 2.05 13.71 14.91
C GLN A 102 2.83 14.91 15.52
N SER A 103 2.32 16.13 15.41
CA SER A 103 2.98 17.31 15.98
C SER A 103 2.63 17.52 17.46
N LYS A 104 3.65 17.71 18.30
CA LYS A 104 3.50 18.23 19.67
C LYS A 104 3.30 19.72 19.73
N ASP A 105 3.95 20.43 18.81
CA ASP A 105 3.92 21.87 18.74
C ASP A 105 2.83 22.35 17.78
N PRO A 106 2.38 23.61 17.90
CA PRO A 106 1.45 24.19 16.94
C PRO A 106 2.03 24.17 15.51
N VAL A 107 1.25 23.61 14.58
CA VAL A 107 1.60 23.53 13.17
C VAL A 107 1.24 24.83 12.47
N LYS A 108 2.22 25.45 11.79
CA LYS A 108 1.99 26.70 11.06
C LYS A 108 1.01 26.47 9.92
N LEU A 109 -0.07 27.25 9.89
CA LEU A 109 -1.12 27.18 8.85
C LEU A 109 -0.57 27.32 7.43
N TYR A 110 0.47 28.13 7.23
CA TYR A 110 1.11 28.26 5.91
C TYR A 110 1.83 26.98 5.48
N SER A 111 2.51 26.30 6.41
CA SER A 111 3.18 25.02 6.14
C SER A 111 2.15 23.96 5.76
N LEU A 112 1.10 23.85 6.57
CA LEU A 112 0.03 22.88 6.36
C LEU A 112 -0.74 23.13 5.04
N ALA A 113 -0.97 24.40 4.70
CA ALA A 113 -1.61 24.77 3.43
C ALA A 113 -0.73 24.39 2.22
N ASN A 114 0.58 24.62 2.30
CA ASN A 114 1.53 24.22 1.26
C ASN A 114 1.58 22.69 1.10
N GLU A 115 1.58 21.96 2.21
CA GLU A 115 1.66 20.49 2.23
C GLU A 115 0.48 19.85 1.50
N ILE A 116 -0.73 20.39 1.65
CA ILE A 116 -1.92 19.92 0.93
C ILE A 116 -2.14 20.62 -0.43
N GLY A 117 -1.16 21.41 -0.89
CA GLY A 117 -1.22 22.13 -2.17
C GLY A 117 -2.38 23.14 -2.26
N SER A 118 -2.73 23.81 -1.17
CA SER A 118 -3.90 24.71 -1.09
C SER A 118 -3.58 26.10 -0.50
N SER A 119 -4.56 27.00 -0.55
CA SER A 119 -4.45 28.31 0.12
C SER A 119 -4.82 28.22 1.61
N THR A 120 -4.30 29.12 2.44
CA THR A 120 -4.70 29.21 3.85
C THR A 120 -6.21 29.44 4.05
N HIS A 121 -6.87 30.10 3.10
CA HIS A 121 -8.33 30.25 3.09
C HIS A 121 -9.04 28.91 2.86
N THR A 122 -8.55 28.10 1.92
CA THR A 122 -9.08 26.74 1.67
C THR A 122 -8.84 25.83 2.87
N LEU A 123 -7.63 25.85 3.43
CA LEU A 123 -7.30 25.12 4.65
C LEU A 123 -8.27 25.45 5.80
N ASN A 124 -8.60 26.73 6.01
CA ASN A 124 -9.55 27.12 7.06
C ASN A 124 -10.94 26.52 6.86
N LYS A 125 -11.44 26.44 5.62
CA LYS A 125 -12.72 25.79 5.33
C LYS A 125 -12.68 24.29 5.62
N ILE A 126 -11.56 23.62 5.31
CA ILE A 126 -11.39 22.19 5.61
C ILE A 126 -11.33 21.99 7.13
N ILE A 127 -10.62 22.84 7.86
CA ILE A 127 -10.57 22.82 9.33
C ILE A 127 -11.98 22.94 9.94
N GLU A 128 -12.79 23.89 9.47
CA GLU A 128 -14.18 24.07 9.93
C GLU A 128 -15.04 22.81 9.67
N GLN A 129 -14.74 22.04 8.62
CA GLN A 129 -15.42 20.78 8.32
C GLN A 129 -14.94 19.62 9.19
N LEU A 130 -13.71 19.68 9.70
CA LEU A 130 -13.12 18.64 10.56
C LEU A 130 -13.57 18.76 12.03
N GLU A 131 -13.87 19.97 12.50
CA GLU A 131 -14.25 20.19 13.91
C GLU A 131 -15.39 19.27 14.42
N PRO A 132 -16.51 19.08 13.70
CA PRO A 132 -17.58 18.19 14.15
C PRO A 132 -17.12 16.73 14.32
N GLU A 133 -16.27 16.24 13.43
CA GLU A 133 -15.73 14.88 13.47
C GLU A 133 -14.70 14.73 14.59
N LEU A 134 -13.86 15.74 14.82
CA LEU A 134 -12.93 15.73 15.95
C LEU A 134 -13.66 15.67 17.29
N HIS A 135 -14.78 16.37 17.43
CA HIS A 135 -15.59 16.33 18.64
C HIS A 135 -16.17 14.95 18.95
N THR A 136 -16.43 14.08 17.96
CA THR A 136 -16.89 12.71 18.24
C THR A 136 -15.79 11.83 18.85
N PHE A 137 -14.54 12.26 18.77
CA PHE A 137 -13.38 11.64 19.42
C PHE A 137 -12.91 12.44 20.64
N GLU A 138 -13.68 13.41 21.12
CA GLU A 138 -13.27 14.31 22.22
C GLU A 138 -11.96 15.07 21.93
N LEU A 139 -11.71 15.34 20.64
CA LEU A 139 -10.59 16.15 20.18
C LEU A 139 -11.07 17.56 19.81
N SER A 140 -10.17 18.54 19.93
CA SER A 140 -10.47 19.93 19.57
C SER A 140 -9.27 20.62 18.94
N LEU A 141 -9.54 21.60 18.07
CA LEU A 141 -8.51 22.42 17.44
C LEU A 141 -8.40 23.77 18.13
N GLU A 142 -7.19 24.14 18.52
CA GLU A 142 -6.89 25.44 19.10
C GLU A 142 -5.97 26.23 18.16
N ARG A 143 -6.34 27.48 17.90
CA ARG A 143 -5.52 28.43 17.14
C ARG A 143 -4.69 29.27 18.09
N ARG A 144 -3.37 29.08 18.07
CA ARG A 144 -2.44 29.91 18.84
C ARG A 144 -1.88 31.03 17.98
N ARG A 145 -2.16 32.26 18.39
CA ARG A 145 -1.82 33.47 17.64
C ARG A 145 -0.30 33.54 17.40
N GLY A 146 0.11 33.45 16.14
CA GLY A 146 1.51 33.53 15.74
C GLY A 146 2.28 32.20 15.78
N GLU A 147 1.71 31.17 16.41
CA GLU A 147 2.34 29.84 16.54
C GLU A 147 1.75 28.86 15.52
N GLY A 148 0.41 28.82 15.37
CA GLY A 148 -0.24 27.94 14.41
C GLY A 148 -1.53 27.30 14.93
N LEU A 149 -1.76 26.07 14.49
CA LEU A 149 -2.90 25.23 14.85
C LEU A 149 -2.39 24.02 15.63
N ILE A 150 -3.01 23.72 16.77
CA ILE A 150 -2.68 22.54 17.58
C ILE A 150 -3.93 21.70 17.85
N LEU A 151 -3.76 20.39 17.89
CA LEU A 151 -4.81 19.43 18.23
C LEU A 151 -4.72 19.04 19.71
N ASN A 152 -5.76 19.38 20.45
CA ASN A 152 -5.91 19.09 21.87
C ASN A 152 -6.82 17.87 22.09
N GLY A 153 -6.53 17.12 23.14
CA GLY A 153 -7.25 15.90 23.54
C GLY A 153 -6.28 14.82 24.00
N GLU A 154 -6.82 13.78 24.61
CA GLU A 154 -6.03 12.67 25.14
C GLU A 154 -5.34 11.88 24.04
N GLU A 155 -4.17 11.32 24.36
CA GLU A 155 -3.37 10.54 23.42
C GLU A 155 -4.14 9.30 22.90
N VAL A 156 -4.94 8.68 23.76
CA VAL A 156 -5.80 7.54 23.41
C VAL A 156 -6.77 7.90 22.27
N ASN A 157 -7.39 9.08 22.36
CA ASN A 157 -8.37 9.56 21.40
C ASN A 157 -7.71 9.96 20.06
N LYS A 158 -6.51 10.56 20.12
CA LYS A 158 -5.70 10.85 18.93
C LYS A 158 -5.35 9.56 18.17
N ARG A 159 -4.90 8.54 18.90
CA ARG A 159 -4.56 7.23 18.32
C ARG A 159 -5.77 6.50 17.75
N GLN A 160 -6.93 6.58 18.40
CA GLN A 160 -8.18 6.01 17.87
C GLN A 160 -8.61 6.65 16.55
N LEU A 161 -8.55 7.98 16.45
CA LEU A 161 -8.86 8.68 15.20
C LEU A 161 -7.89 8.28 14.09
N LEU A 162 -6.59 8.24 14.39
CA LEU A 162 -5.55 7.86 13.45
C LEU A 162 -5.72 6.41 12.97
N ALA A 163 -6.01 5.48 13.88
CA ALA A 163 -6.26 4.08 13.56
C ALA A 163 -7.49 3.92 12.66
N ARG A 164 -8.58 4.65 12.92
CA ARG A 164 -9.77 4.65 12.06
C ARG A 164 -9.43 5.11 10.64
N ILE A 165 -8.69 6.23 10.52
CA ILE A 165 -8.27 6.75 9.22
C ILE A 165 -7.41 5.72 8.48
N MET A 166 -6.49 5.06 9.18
CA MET A 166 -5.65 4.02 8.57
C MET A 166 -6.48 2.81 8.12
N LEU A 167 -7.36 2.29 8.97
CA LEU A 167 -8.24 1.15 8.64
C LEU A 167 -9.13 1.43 7.43
N GLU A 168 -9.79 2.59 7.37
CA GLU A 168 -10.63 3.01 6.24
C GLU A 168 -9.85 3.06 4.91
N LYS A 169 -8.53 3.29 4.95
CA LYS A 169 -7.65 3.30 3.76
C LYS A 169 -7.04 1.94 3.45
N LEU A 170 -6.90 1.06 4.44
CA LEU A 170 -6.30 -0.26 4.30
C LEU A 170 -7.34 -1.33 3.90
N ASP A 171 -8.60 -1.17 4.32
CA ASP A 171 -9.72 -2.07 4.01
C ASP A 171 -10.07 -2.14 2.50
N GLY A 172 -9.47 -1.28 1.67
CA GLY A 172 -9.77 -1.17 0.23
C GLY A 172 -9.19 -2.29 -0.65
N ASP A 173 -7.96 -2.76 -0.39
CA ASP A 173 -7.24 -3.75 -1.23
C ASP A 173 -6.09 -4.48 -0.46
N SER A 174 -6.24 -4.79 0.83
CA SER A 174 -5.20 -5.51 1.61
C SER A 174 -5.17 -7.02 1.29
N VAL A 175 -3.96 -7.59 1.19
CA VAL A 175 -3.69 -8.93 0.65
C VAL A 175 -2.51 -9.53 1.41
N TYR A 176 -2.60 -10.73 2.00
CA TYR A 176 -1.41 -11.35 2.62
C TYR A 176 -0.28 -11.65 1.60
N SER A 177 0.90 -11.01 1.73
CA SER A 177 2.16 -11.29 1.01
C SER A 177 2.83 -12.49 1.62
N VAL A 178 2.86 -13.55 0.86
CA VAL A 178 3.39 -14.80 1.34
C VAL A 178 4.87 -14.98 1.00
N VAL A 179 5.31 -14.17 0.04
CA VAL A 179 6.69 -14.05 -0.45
C VAL A 179 7.55 -13.31 0.57
N GLU A 180 6.93 -12.33 1.24
CA GLU A 180 7.57 -11.38 2.12
C GLU A 180 7.13 -11.56 3.59
N ASP A 181 6.20 -12.49 3.85
CA ASP A 181 5.74 -12.94 5.17
C ASP A 181 5.00 -11.88 6.00
N HIS A 182 4.02 -11.20 5.36
CA HIS A 182 3.22 -10.10 5.94
C HIS A 182 2.05 -9.66 5.01
N PHE A 183 1.05 -8.88 5.45
CA PHE A 183 -0.02 -8.30 4.61
C PHE A 183 0.45 -7.27 3.57
N VAL A 184 0.51 -7.52 2.25
CA VAL A 184 0.57 -6.46 1.23
C VAL A 184 -0.65 -5.54 1.30
N TYR A 185 -0.43 -4.27 1.59
CA TYR A 185 -1.47 -3.23 1.50
C TYR A 185 -1.35 -2.49 0.16
N HIS A 186 -2.12 -2.89 -0.85
CA HIS A 186 -2.01 -2.30 -2.20
C HIS A 186 -2.46 -0.84 -2.26
N THR A 187 -3.45 -0.43 -1.46
CA THR A 187 -4.04 0.92 -1.50
C THR A 187 -3.06 2.03 -1.04
N LEU A 188 -2.03 1.70 -0.26
CA LEU A 188 -1.02 2.69 0.16
C LEU A 188 0.03 3.02 -0.92
N ASN A 189 0.04 2.27 -2.03
CA ASN A 189 0.96 2.52 -3.14
C ASN A 189 0.48 3.61 -4.12
N GLU A 190 -0.74 4.14 -3.96
CA GLU A 190 -1.20 5.33 -4.69
C GLU A 190 -0.57 6.61 -4.11
N THR A 191 0.65 6.86 -4.58
CA THR A 191 1.45 8.09 -4.77
C THR A 191 1.38 9.32 -3.85
N HIS A 192 0.40 9.54 -2.97
CA HIS A 192 0.33 10.78 -2.14
C HIS A 192 0.28 10.55 -0.62
N LEU A 193 -0.08 9.36 -0.15
CA LEU A 193 -0.09 9.00 1.28
C LEU A 193 1.08 8.09 1.69
N ARG A 194 2.04 7.88 0.77
CA ARG A 194 3.23 7.00 0.90
C ARG A 194 4.18 7.29 2.09
N GLY A 195 3.90 8.31 2.91
CA GLY A 195 4.66 8.64 4.12
C GLY A 195 3.85 8.65 5.42
N ILE A 196 2.55 8.29 5.35
CA ILE A 196 1.64 8.26 6.51
C ILE A 196 1.70 6.91 7.22
N VAL A 197 2.00 5.83 6.49
CA VAL A 197 2.14 4.48 7.03
C VAL A 197 3.47 3.93 6.57
N ASP A 198 4.35 3.62 7.52
CA ASP A 198 5.59 2.89 7.27
C ASP A 198 5.25 1.41 7.05
N ILE A 199 5.15 1.03 5.77
CA ILE A 199 4.77 -0.31 5.33
C ILE A 199 5.76 -1.36 5.86
N ASP A 200 7.06 -1.07 5.86
CA ASP A 200 8.07 -1.98 6.37
C ASP A 200 7.90 -2.21 7.88
N ARG A 201 7.52 -1.16 8.63
CA ARG A 201 7.21 -1.27 10.06
C ARG A 201 5.97 -2.10 10.33
N LEU A 202 4.93 -1.92 9.52
CA LEU A 202 3.68 -2.69 9.62
C LEU A 202 3.97 -4.19 9.50
N PHE A 203 4.80 -4.57 8.55
CA PHE A 203 5.23 -5.96 8.34
C PHE A 203 6.05 -6.53 9.48
N ASN A 204 7.02 -5.76 9.97
CA ASN A 204 7.86 -6.19 11.08
C ASN A 204 7.03 -6.39 12.36
N VAL A 205 6.08 -5.48 12.64
CA VAL A 205 5.16 -5.62 13.79
C VAL A 205 4.26 -6.85 13.62
N GLU A 206 3.74 -7.06 12.41
CA GLU A 206 2.89 -8.20 12.11
C GLU A 206 3.60 -9.54 12.36
N ARG A 207 4.83 -9.70 11.86
CA ARG A 207 5.59 -10.93 12.06
C ARG A 207 5.81 -11.23 13.55
N LEU A 208 6.14 -10.21 14.34
CA LEU A 208 6.34 -10.35 15.79
C LEU A 208 5.04 -10.70 16.53
N LEU A 209 3.90 -10.15 16.08
CA LEU A 209 2.60 -10.52 16.61
C LEU A 209 2.28 -11.99 16.38
N MET A 210 2.59 -12.51 15.19
CA MET A 210 2.39 -13.93 14.88
C MET A 210 3.18 -14.84 15.83
N ASP A 211 4.44 -14.48 16.11
CA ASP A 211 5.32 -15.24 17.01
C ASP A 211 4.80 -15.25 18.48
N GLU A 212 4.30 -14.11 18.96
CA GLU A 212 3.89 -13.96 20.38
C GLU A 212 2.46 -14.44 20.67
N LEU A 213 1.53 -14.27 19.73
CA LEU A 213 0.12 -14.67 19.91
C LEU A 213 -0.07 -16.18 19.96
N GLY A 214 0.87 -16.98 19.43
CA GLY A 214 0.84 -18.45 19.52
C GLY A 214 0.85 -19.00 20.95
N THR A 215 1.15 -18.16 21.94
CA THR A 215 1.11 -18.54 23.37
C THR A 215 -0.27 -18.39 24.02
N LEU A 216 -1.24 -17.76 23.35
CA LEU A 216 -2.60 -17.61 23.86
C LEU A 216 -3.45 -18.87 23.62
N PRO A 217 -4.42 -19.18 24.50
CA PRO A 217 -5.30 -20.34 24.34
C PRO A 217 -6.42 -20.13 23.31
N TYR A 218 -6.34 -19.06 22.51
CA TYR A 218 -7.33 -18.68 21.52
C TYR A 218 -6.67 -17.89 20.39
N THR A 219 -7.33 -17.88 19.24
CA THR A 219 -6.89 -17.11 18.06
C THR A 219 -7.74 -15.85 17.87
N LEU A 220 -7.15 -14.86 17.20
CA LEU A 220 -7.82 -13.61 16.81
C LEU A 220 -8.46 -13.74 15.42
N THR A 221 -9.51 -12.96 15.15
CA THR A 221 -10.00 -12.78 13.79
C THR A 221 -9.05 -11.90 12.98
N GLU A 222 -9.06 -12.03 11.65
CA GLU A 222 -8.24 -11.22 10.74
C GLU A 222 -8.42 -9.72 10.95
N ALA A 223 -9.68 -9.25 11.04
CA ALA A 223 -9.97 -7.84 11.33
C ALA A 223 -9.42 -7.39 12.69
N SER A 224 -9.50 -8.23 13.72
CA SER A 224 -8.93 -7.90 15.04
C SER A 224 -7.41 -7.91 15.05
N TYR A 225 -6.80 -8.81 14.27
CA TYR A 225 -5.36 -8.87 14.09
C TYR A 225 -4.83 -7.63 13.37
N LEU A 226 -5.42 -7.27 12.23
CA LEU A 226 -5.10 -6.04 11.48
C LEU A 226 -5.23 -4.80 12.37
N THR A 227 -6.34 -4.69 13.10
CA THR A 227 -6.59 -3.59 14.04
C THR A 227 -5.48 -3.52 15.10
N LEU A 228 -5.11 -4.65 15.69
CA LEU A 228 -4.04 -4.72 16.69
C LEU A 228 -2.68 -4.29 16.11
N THR A 229 -2.32 -4.78 14.92
CA THR A 229 -1.08 -4.40 14.21
C THR A 229 -1.02 -2.88 14.01
N ILE A 230 -2.09 -2.26 13.51
CA ILE A 230 -2.17 -0.80 13.31
C ILE A 230 -1.97 -0.06 14.64
N HIS A 231 -2.66 -0.49 15.70
CA HIS A 231 -2.51 0.17 17.00
C HIS A 231 -1.08 0.11 17.56
N ILE A 232 -0.36 -0.98 17.32
CA ILE A 232 1.04 -1.12 17.76
C ILE A 232 1.97 -0.24 16.92
N VAL A 233 1.81 -0.23 15.59
CA VAL A 233 2.59 0.66 14.71
C VAL A 233 2.41 2.12 15.12
N LEU A 234 1.17 2.52 15.39
CA LEU A 234 0.85 3.86 15.86
C LEU A 234 1.44 4.15 17.24
N ALA A 235 1.39 3.18 18.17
CA ALA A 235 2.02 3.34 19.47
C ALA A 235 3.53 3.64 19.33
N ILE A 236 4.24 2.88 18.48
CA ILE A 236 5.67 3.11 18.23
C ILE A 236 5.93 4.53 17.69
N GLU A 237 5.15 4.98 16.71
CA GLU A 237 5.30 6.34 16.14
C GLU A 237 5.10 7.43 17.16
N ARG A 238 4.05 7.28 17.97
CA ARG A 238 3.68 8.27 18.98
C ARG A 238 4.66 8.28 20.14
N ILE A 239 5.15 7.13 20.59
CA ILE A 239 6.20 7.04 21.62
C ILE A 239 7.51 7.69 21.13
N LYS A 240 7.88 7.56 19.86
CA LYS A 240 9.05 8.26 19.30
C LYS A 240 8.92 9.78 19.35
N GLN A 241 7.69 10.27 19.36
CA GLN A 241 7.38 11.68 19.55
C GLN A 241 7.10 12.01 21.02
N ASP A 242 7.35 11.09 21.96
CA ASP A 242 7.09 11.22 23.40
C ASP A 242 5.59 11.51 23.69
N GLY A 243 4.71 10.94 22.86
CA GLY A 243 3.27 10.87 23.05
C GLY A 243 2.90 9.54 23.70
N HIS A 244 2.50 9.59 24.97
CA HIS A 244 2.18 8.41 25.77
C HIS A 244 0.71 8.39 26.18
N VAL A 245 0.09 7.21 26.12
CA VAL A 245 -1.25 7.01 26.70
C VAL A 245 -1.17 7.00 28.22
N GLU A 246 -2.22 7.51 28.85
CA GLU A 246 -2.44 7.40 30.28
C GLU A 246 -3.59 6.42 30.50
N ILE A 247 -3.39 5.46 31.39
CA ILE A 247 -4.40 4.46 31.76
C ILE A 247 -4.53 4.49 33.28
N GLU A 248 -5.76 4.50 33.77
CA GLU A 248 -6.04 4.50 35.21
C GLU A 248 -5.44 3.27 35.89
N ASN A 249 -4.88 3.47 37.10
CA ASN A 249 -4.20 2.40 37.84
C ASN A 249 -5.11 1.20 38.15
N ASP A 250 -6.41 1.43 38.36
CA ASP A 250 -7.37 0.36 38.65
C ASP A 250 -7.51 -0.59 37.45
N ILE A 251 -7.62 -0.03 36.23
CA ILE A 251 -7.65 -0.80 34.98
C ILE A 251 -6.32 -1.55 34.78
N LEU A 252 -5.18 -0.87 35.02
CA LEU A 252 -3.86 -1.49 34.90
C LEU A 252 -3.72 -2.72 35.82
N ASN A 253 -4.16 -2.61 37.08
CA ASN A 253 -4.09 -3.69 38.06
C ASN A 253 -4.93 -4.91 37.64
N GLU A 254 -6.09 -4.69 37.01
CA GLU A 254 -6.90 -5.78 36.46
C GLU A 254 -6.21 -6.49 35.30
N LEU A 255 -5.49 -5.75 34.46
CA LEU A 255 -4.85 -6.27 33.26
C LEU A 255 -3.56 -7.04 33.56
N ILE A 256 -2.73 -6.60 34.51
CA ILE A 256 -1.42 -7.20 34.82
C ILE A 256 -1.49 -8.72 35.05
N SER A 257 -2.61 -9.21 35.60
CA SER A 257 -2.78 -10.62 35.93
C SER A 257 -3.11 -11.52 34.74
N THR A 258 -3.45 -10.97 33.57
CA THR A 258 -3.96 -11.77 32.45
C THR A 258 -2.85 -12.29 31.53
N ASP A 259 -3.15 -13.36 30.79
CA ASP A 259 -2.19 -13.94 29.86
C ASP A 259 -1.91 -13.01 28.67
N GLU A 260 -2.92 -12.23 28.25
CA GLU A 260 -2.79 -11.18 27.23
C GLU A 260 -1.79 -10.09 27.65
N PHE A 261 -1.72 -9.75 28.93
CA PHE A 261 -0.75 -8.77 29.42
C PHE A 261 0.68 -9.31 29.33
N LYS A 262 0.89 -10.57 29.70
CA LYS A 262 2.20 -11.23 29.55
C LYS A 262 2.65 -11.29 28.10
N VAL A 263 1.72 -11.55 27.17
CA VAL A 263 1.98 -11.51 25.73
C VAL A 263 2.37 -10.10 25.29
N SER A 264 1.60 -9.10 25.71
CA SER A 264 1.87 -7.70 25.39
C SER A 264 3.22 -7.22 25.94
N GLU A 265 3.60 -7.65 27.15
CA GLU A 265 4.89 -7.35 27.76
C GLU A 265 6.05 -7.95 26.97
N ARG A 266 5.99 -9.23 26.58
CA ARG A 266 7.04 -9.85 25.75
C ARG A 266 7.16 -9.19 24.38
N LEU A 267 6.01 -8.96 23.72
CA LEU A 267 5.97 -8.28 22.44
C LEU A 267 6.60 -6.88 22.53
N THR A 268 6.21 -6.08 23.52
CA THR A 268 6.75 -4.72 23.69
C THR A 268 8.22 -4.68 24.07
N ASN A 269 8.75 -5.68 24.77
CA ASN A 269 10.19 -5.80 25.01
C ASN A 269 10.96 -5.97 23.69
N VAL A 270 10.51 -6.89 22.82
CA VAL A 270 11.14 -7.10 21.51
C VAL A 270 11.02 -5.85 20.63
N LEU A 271 9.85 -5.19 20.63
CA LEU A 271 9.64 -3.94 19.90
C LEU A 271 10.50 -2.78 20.43
N SER A 272 10.74 -2.72 21.74
CA SER A 272 11.59 -1.70 22.36
C SER A 272 13.01 -1.75 21.81
N ASP A 273 13.57 -2.96 21.69
CA ASP A 273 14.92 -3.18 21.17
C ASP A 273 15.02 -2.85 19.66
N ILE A 274 14.01 -3.22 18.87
CA ILE A 274 14.01 -3.02 17.41
C ILE A 274 13.85 -1.55 17.05
N TYR A 275 12.97 -0.83 17.76
CA TYR A 275 12.56 0.52 17.37
C TYR A 275 13.16 1.64 18.22
N ASP A 276 13.97 1.31 19.23
CA ASP A 276 14.58 2.23 20.19
C ASP A 276 13.52 3.11 20.87
N VAL A 277 12.51 2.46 21.46
CA VAL A 277 11.39 3.10 22.16
C VAL A 277 11.19 2.45 23.52
N THR A 278 10.56 3.17 24.45
CA THR A 278 10.23 2.62 25.78
C THR A 278 8.72 2.54 25.96
N PHE A 279 8.20 1.31 26.06
CA PHE A 279 6.80 1.07 26.39
C PHE A 279 6.64 1.11 27.92
N ASN A 280 5.92 2.11 28.42
CA ASN A 280 5.55 2.17 29.84
C ASN A 280 4.37 1.21 30.14
N HIS A 281 4.00 1.06 31.42
CA HIS A 281 2.92 0.14 31.80
C HIS A 281 1.56 0.52 31.19
N SER A 282 1.27 1.80 31.00
CA SER A 282 0.04 2.26 30.35
C SER A 282 0.01 1.88 28.86
N GLU A 283 1.15 1.91 28.16
CA GLU A 283 1.28 1.45 26.77
C GLU A 283 1.06 -0.07 26.65
N ILE A 284 1.66 -0.85 27.55
CA ILE A 284 1.47 -2.31 27.58
C ILE A 284 0.00 -2.64 27.87
N ALA A 285 -0.61 -1.93 28.83
CA ALA A 285 -2.02 -2.07 29.14
C ALA A 285 -2.92 -1.71 27.94
N PHE A 286 -2.60 -0.64 27.22
CA PHE A 286 -3.34 -0.23 26.03
C PHE A 286 -3.32 -1.31 24.94
N ILE A 287 -2.16 -1.92 24.65
CA ILE A 287 -2.06 -3.07 23.73
C ILE A 287 -2.88 -4.25 24.26
N THR A 288 -2.78 -4.52 25.57
CA THR A 288 -3.53 -5.60 26.23
C THR A 288 -5.05 -5.41 26.08
N MET A 289 -5.55 -4.18 26.22
CA MET A 289 -6.97 -3.88 26.04
C MET A 289 -7.45 -4.19 24.63
N HIS A 290 -6.67 -3.86 23.59
CA HIS A 290 -6.99 -4.18 22.20
C HIS A 290 -6.96 -5.70 21.95
N LEU A 291 -5.96 -6.39 22.51
CA LEU A 291 -5.85 -7.84 22.46
C LEU A 291 -7.01 -8.55 23.16
N ARG A 292 -7.52 -8.00 24.28
CA ARG A 292 -8.65 -8.57 25.01
C ARG A 292 -10.00 -8.26 24.36
N GLY A 293 -10.15 -7.08 23.77
CA GLY A 293 -11.33 -6.64 23.02
C GLY A 293 -11.47 -7.29 21.64
N ALA A 294 -10.39 -7.88 21.13
CA ALA A 294 -10.41 -8.71 19.93
C ALA A 294 -11.36 -9.92 20.09
N ARG A 295 -12.12 -10.22 19.03
CA ARG A 295 -13.06 -11.36 19.05
C ARG A 295 -12.26 -12.66 19.10
N ARG A 296 -12.47 -13.44 20.16
CA ARG A 296 -11.73 -14.67 20.47
C ARG A 296 -12.37 -15.89 19.82
N ARG A 297 -11.54 -16.85 19.43
CA ARG A 297 -12.00 -18.18 19.02
C ARG A 297 -11.28 -19.26 19.85
N HIS A 298 -12.02 -20.10 20.56
CA HIS A 298 -11.45 -21.15 21.42
C HIS A 298 -10.76 -22.24 20.60
N GLU A 299 -9.55 -22.66 20.99
CA GLU A 299 -8.89 -23.85 20.45
C GLU A 299 -8.39 -24.78 21.58
N THR A 300 -8.55 -26.07 21.33
CA THR A 300 -8.03 -27.19 22.13
C THR A 300 -6.66 -27.64 21.60
N THR A 301 -5.75 -27.89 22.54
CA THR A 301 -4.32 -28.30 22.50
C THR A 301 -3.88 -29.35 21.46
N TYR A 302 -2.66 -29.20 20.91
CA TYR A 302 -2.00 -30.14 19.97
C TYR A 302 -0.59 -30.60 20.38
N GLU A 303 -0.33 -31.91 20.17
CA GLU A 303 0.92 -32.66 20.39
C GLU A 303 1.64 -33.08 19.07
N ASN A 304 1.38 -32.50 17.89
CA ASN A 304 1.65 -33.16 16.58
C ASN A 304 2.83 -32.64 15.70
N ASN A 305 3.89 -32.06 16.26
CA ASN A 305 4.86 -31.23 15.51
C ASN A 305 5.69 -31.92 14.37
N ASP A 306 5.82 -33.26 14.33
CA ASP A 306 6.69 -33.94 13.32
C ASP A 306 5.97 -34.39 12.04
N ILE A 307 4.69 -34.77 12.12
CA ILE A 307 3.92 -35.24 10.96
C ILE A 307 3.56 -34.08 10.02
N HIS A 308 3.31 -32.89 10.57
CA HIS A 308 2.95 -31.70 9.78
C HIS A 308 4.11 -31.23 8.90
N LYS A 309 5.33 -31.23 9.42
CA LYS A 309 6.54 -30.88 8.66
C LYS A 309 6.75 -31.79 7.46
N GLN A 310 6.56 -33.10 7.63
CA GLN A 310 6.66 -34.05 6.53
C GLN A 310 5.65 -33.73 5.41
N ARG A 311 4.39 -33.44 5.77
CA ARG A 311 3.35 -33.09 4.79
C ARG A 311 3.65 -31.79 4.04
N VAL A 312 4.28 -30.81 4.69
CA VAL A 312 4.71 -29.59 3.99
C VAL A 312 5.75 -29.91 2.93
N THR A 313 6.73 -30.77 3.24
CA THR A 313 7.71 -31.24 2.25
C THR A 313 7.03 -31.96 1.08
N GLU A 314 6.11 -32.88 1.37
CA GLU A 314 5.36 -33.63 0.34
C GLU A 314 4.52 -32.70 -0.56
N LEU A 315 3.93 -31.64 0.00
CA LEU A 315 3.19 -30.64 -0.78
C LEU A 315 4.10 -29.88 -1.74
N ILE A 316 5.29 -29.47 -1.29
CA ILE A 316 6.26 -28.77 -2.14
C ILE A 316 6.73 -29.68 -3.28
N GLU A 317 7.04 -30.95 -2.97
CA GLU A 317 7.41 -31.94 -3.97
C GLU A 317 6.30 -32.17 -5.00
N PHE A 318 5.05 -32.29 -4.55
CA PHE A 318 3.91 -32.46 -5.44
C PHE A 318 3.78 -31.30 -6.43
N VAL A 319 3.88 -30.05 -5.96
CA VAL A 319 3.76 -28.87 -6.83
C VAL A 319 4.96 -28.78 -7.78
N LYS A 320 6.16 -29.21 -7.37
CA LYS A 320 7.32 -29.32 -8.27
C LYS A 320 7.08 -30.33 -9.40
N ASP A 321 6.47 -31.47 -9.09
CA ASP A 321 6.13 -32.49 -10.08
C ASP A 321 5.11 -32.01 -11.12
N GLN A 322 4.31 -30.97 -10.79
CA GLN A 322 3.44 -30.27 -11.76
C GLN A 322 4.20 -29.30 -12.69
N GLY A 323 5.53 -29.21 -12.58
CA GLY A 323 6.38 -28.42 -13.48
C GLY A 323 6.68 -27.01 -12.99
N PHE A 324 6.56 -26.76 -11.68
CA PHE A 324 6.99 -25.54 -11.02
C PHE A 324 8.37 -25.70 -10.38
N SER A 325 9.12 -24.60 -10.32
CA SER A 325 10.47 -24.55 -9.77
C SER A 325 10.59 -23.32 -8.88
N PHE A 326 11.29 -23.44 -7.75
CA PHE A 326 11.35 -22.38 -6.74
C PHE A 326 12.77 -21.84 -6.55
N LYS A 327 12.89 -20.54 -6.22
CA LYS A 327 14.18 -19.87 -6.03
C LYS A 327 14.85 -20.24 -4.71
N ASP A 328 14.04 -20.40 -3.67
CA ASP A 328 14.47 -20.73 -2.31
C ASP A 328 13.45 -21.70 -1.70
N GLU A 329 13.81 -22.99 -1.68
CA GLU A 329 12.95 -24.04 -1.13
C GLU A 329 12.94 -24.04 0.40
N GLU A 330 13.99 -23.54 1.05
CA GLU A 330 14.06 -23.49 2.51
C GLU A 330 13.15 -22.38 3.05
N ALA A 331 13.16 -21.20 2.40
CA ALA A 331 12.22 -20.13 2.72
C ALA A 331 10.77 -20.54 2.43
N LEU A 332 10.51 -21.20 1.30
CA LEU A 332 9.19 -21.73 0.97
C LEU A 332 8.69 -22.73 2.00
N PHE A 333 9.54 -23.67 2.41
CA PHE A 333 9.22 -24.66 3.45
C PHE A 333 8.90 -23.99 4.78
N LYS A 334 9.72 -23.03 5.23
CA LYS A 334 9.48 -22.29 6.47
C LYS A 334 8.15 -21.55 6.43
N GLY A 335 7.88 -20.80 5.36
CA GLY A 335 6.61 -20.06 5.20
C GLY A 335 5.40 -20.99 5.18
N LEU A 336 5.44 -22.08 4.40
CA LEU A 336 4.34 -23.04 4.35
C LEU A 336 4.13 -23.77 5.67
N ASN A 337 5.19 -24.12 6.39
CA ASN A 337 5.08 -24.79 7.68
C ASN A 337 4.47 -23.87 8.74
N LEU A 338 4.82 -22.58 8.73
CA LEU A 338 4.22 -21.57 9.60
C LEU A 338 2.75 -21.29 9.27
N HIS A 339 2.33 -21.45 8.01
CA HIS A 339 0.96 -21.17 7.57
C HIS A 339 0.01 -22.37 7.66
N LEU A 340 0.47 -23.56 7.27
CA LEU A 340 -0.37 -24.75 7.18
C LEU A 340 -0.81 -25.28 8.54
N GLU A 341 0.01 -25.14 9.58
CA GLU A 341 -0.34 -25.59 10.92
C GLU A 341 -1.55 -24.78 11.48
N PRO A 342 -1.53 -23.43 11.49
CA PRO A 342 -2.72 -22.64 11.78
C PRO A 342 -3.88 -22.89 10.82
N ALA A 343 -3.62 -23.10 9.52
CA ALA A 343 -4.69 -23.36 8.53
C ALA A 343 -5.44 -24.66 8.83
N ILE A 344 -4.74 -25.72 9.20
CA ILE A 344 -5.35 -27.01 9.55
C ILE A 344 -6.20 -26.88 10.80
N ASN A 345 -5.69 -26.18 11.84
CA ASN A 345 -6.48 -25.90 13.04
C ASN A 345 -7.78 -25.16 12.67
N ARG A 346 -7.70 -24.20 11.72
CA ARG A 346 -8.89 -23.51 11.20
C ARG A 346 -9.90 -24.46 10.55
N LEU A 347 -9.43 -25.38 9.69
CA LEU A 347 -10.30 -26.34 9.00
C LEU A 347 -10.96 -27.31 9.96
N GLU A 348 -10.25 -27.80 10.97
CA GLU A 348 -10.79 -28.71 11.99
C GLU A 348 -11.85 -28.05 12.86
N ALA A 349 -11.65 -26.77 13.17
CA ALA A 349 -12.61 -25.96 13.91
C ALA A 349 -13.77 -25.43 13.03
N ASN A 350 -13.87 -25.84 11.75
CA ASN A 350 -14.88 -25.38 10.77
C ASN A 350 -14.95 -23.85 10.65
N ILE A 351 -13.80 -23.21 10.65
CA ILE A 351 -13.66 -21.78 10.47
C ILE A 351 -13.58 -21.48 8.97
N GLU A 352 -14.57 -20.76 8.46
CA GLU A 352 -14.48 -20.20 7.13
C GLU A 352 -13.54 -19.01 7.12
N THR A 353 -12.54 -19.08 6.24
CA THR A 353 -11.64 -17.97 5.93
C THR A 353 -12.04 -17.34 4.62
N TYR A 354 -11.91 -16.02 4.56
CA TYR A 354 -12.16 -15.24 3.37
C TYR A 354 -10.82 -14.73 2.85
N ASN A 355 -10.57 -14.93 1.56
CA ASN A 355 -9.43 -14.30 0.88
C ASN A 355 -10.02 -13.38 -0.21
N PRO A 356 -9.97 -12.06 -0.04
CA PRO A 356 -10.55 -11.11 -1.01
C PRO A 356 -9.90 -11.20 -2.39
N LEU A 357 -8.70 -11.78 -2.48
CA LEU A 357 -8.01 -12.04 -3.75
C LEU A 357 -8.28 -13.40 -4.37
N THR A 358 -9.13 -14.25 -3.78
CA THR A 358 -9.35 -15.61 -4.29
C THR A 358 -9.58 -15.63 -5.80
N GLU A 359 -10.46 -14.76 -6.29
CA GLU A 359 -10.78 -14.67 -7.72
C GLU A 359 -9.61 -14.12 -8.55
N MET A 360 -8.87 -13.15 -8.02
CA MET A 360 -7.70 -12.58 -8.69
C MET A 360 -6.58 -13.61 -8.83
N ILE A 361 -6.28 -14.36 -7.78
CA ILE A 361 -5.21 -15.37 -7.75
C ILE A 361 -5.57 -16.56 -8.65
N GLU A 362 -6.82 -17.03 -8.59
CA GLU A 362 -7.34 -18.07 -9.48
C GLU A 362 -7.22 -17.66 -10.96
N THR A 363 -7.40 -16.37 -11.26
CA THR A 363 -7.30 -15.84 -12.63
C THR A 363 -5.86 -15.54 -13.06
N TYR A 364 -5.00 -15.10 -12.14
CA TYR A 364 -3.63 -14.67 -12.43
C TYR A 364 -2.70 -15.82 -12.81
N ASP A 365 -2.77 -16.93 -12.06
CA ASP A 365 -2.01 -18.15 -12.33
C ASP A 365 -2.85 -19.39 -12.02
N GLN A 366 -3.80 -19.67 -12.92
CA GLN A 366 -4.73 -20.80 -12.79
C GLN A 366 -4.01 -22.15 -12.71
N GLU A 367 -2.92 -22.34 -13.46
CA GLU A 367 -2.13 -23.57 -13.43
C GLU A 367 -1.54 -23.81 -12.03
N LEU A 368 -1.00 -22.77 -11.40
CA LEU A 368 -0.46 -22.86 -10.05
C LEU A 368 -1.57 -23.12 -9.02
N PHE A 369 -2.68 -22.42 -9.12
CA PHE A 369 -3.82 -22.58 -8.21
C PHE A 369 -4.36 -24.02 -8.25
N GLU A 370 -4.50 -24.61 -9.43
CA GLU A 370 -4.96 -25.99 -9.62
C GLU A 370 -3.94 -27.02 -9.12
N ALA A 371 -2.65 -26.79 -9.34
CA ALA A 371 -1.58 -27.64 -8.82
C ALA A 371 -1.58 -27.67 -7.29
N VAL A 372 -1.71 -26.49 -6.65
CA VAL A 372 -1.77 -26.36 -5.19
C VAL A 372 -3.04 -26.99 -4.62
N SER A 373 -4.21 -26.72 -5.23
CA SER A 373 -5.48 -27.34 -4.84
C SER A 373 -5.41 -28.86 -4.87
N SER A 374 -4.79 -29.41 -5.93
CA SER A 374 -4.63 -30.86 -6.11
C SER A 374 -3.64 -31.46 -5.10
N GLY A 375 -2.52 -30.78 -4.86
CA GLY A 375 -1.55 -31.20 -3.85
C GLY A 375 -2.15 -31.23 -2.45
N LEU A 376 -2.92 -30.21 -2.07
CA LEU A 376 -3.61 -30.17 -0.78
C LEU A 376 -4.62 -31.32 -0.64
N LYS A 377 -5.40 -31.62 -1.68
CA LYS A 377 -6.34 -32.75 -1.66
C LYS A 377 -5.65 -34.11 -1.48
N ILE A 378 -4.42 -34.27 -1.96
CA ILE A 378 -3.67 -35.52 -1.90
C ILE A 378 -2.90 -35.65 -0.59
N VAL A 379 -2.12 -34.62 -0.23
CA VAL A 379 -1.22 -34.62 0.92
C VAL A 379 -1.98 -34.41 2.23
N PHE A 380 -3.05 -33.61 2.18
CA PHE A 380 -3.90 -33.28 3.33
C PHE A 380 -5.32 -33.84 3.14
N MET A 381 -5.41 -35.11 2.71
CA MET A 381 -6.67 -35.79 2.33
C MET A 381 -7.79 -35.78 3.38
N ASN A 382 -7.45 -35.56 4.66
CA ASN A 382 -8.41 -35.50 5.76
C ASN A 382 -9.07 -34.13 5.91
N TYR A 383 -8.62 -33.12 5.18
CA TYR A 383 -9.07 -31.74 5.31
C TYR A 383 -9.63 -31.22 3.99
N HIS A 384 -10.72 -30.44 4.08
CA HIS A 384 -11.29 -29.77 2.93
C HIS A 384 -10.85 -28.30 2.90
N PHE A 385 -9.87 -27.98 2.07
CA PHE A 385 -9.41 -26.60 1.90
C PHE A 385 -10.40 -25.83 1.01
N PRO A 386 -11.05 -24.76 1.52
CA PRO A 386 -11.86 -23.87 0.69
C PRO A 386 -10.96 -23.10 -0.27
N LYS A 387 -11.54 -22.55 -1.34
CA LYS A 387 -10.80 -21.79 -2.37
C LYS A 387 -9.94 -20.66 -1.78
N SER A 388 -10.41 -20.02 -0.70
CA SER A 388 -9.70 -18.96 0.00
C SER A 388 -8.38 -19.42 0.64
N GLU A 389 -8.38 -20.58 1.29
CA GLU A 389 -7.16 -21.20 1.83
C GLU A 389 -6.23 -21.68 0.71
N VAL A 390 -6.81 -22.27 -0.35
CA VAL A 390 -6.03 -22.65 -1.55
C VAL A 390 -5.34 -21.43 -2.15
N ALA A 391 -6.03 -20.28 -2.21
CA ALA A 391 -5.47 -19.02 -2.70
C ALA A 391 -4.31 -18.53 -1.83
N TYR A 392 -4.45 -18.57 -0.50
CA TYR A 392 -3.36 -18.21 0.42
C TYR A 392 -2.15 -19.13 0.25
N ILE A 393 -2.37 -20.44 0.15
CA ILE A 393 -1.29 -21.41 -0.06
C ILE A 393 -0.64 -21.22 -1.44
N ALA A 394 -1.44 -20.91 -2.47
CA ALA A 394 -0.93 -20.63 -3.81
C ALA A 394 -0.01 -19.41 -3.87
N LEU A 395 -0.22 -18.42 -3.00
CA LEU A 395 0.68 -17.27 -2.89
C LEU A 395 2.07 -17.65 -2.34
N HIS A 396 2.18 -18.60 -1.40
CA HIS A 396 3.49 -19.11 -0.90
C HIS A 396 4.32 -19.62 -2.08
N PHE A 397 3.69 -20.44 -2.91
CA PHE A 397 4.32 -20.97 -4.11
C PHE A 397 4.61 -19.86 -5.13
N GLY A 398 3.64 -18.97 -5.38
CA GLY A 398 3.70 -17.90 -6.38
C GLY A 398 4.87 -16.94 -6.16
N GLY A 399 5.14 -16.57 -4.91
CA GLY A 399 6.27 -15.72 -4.54
C GLY A 399 7.63 -16.33 -4.76
N MET A 400 7.70 -17.64 -4.54
CA MET A 400 8.94 -18.40 -4.63
C MET A 400 9.18 -18.94 -6.03
N LEU A 401 8.27 -18.72 -6.99
CA LEU A 401 8.46 -19.14 -8.37
C LEU A 401 9.77 -18.61 -8.94
N GLN A 402 10.64 -19.54 -9.28
CA GLN A 402 11.73 -19.28 -10.19
C GLN A 402 11.10 -18.98 -11.54
N ALA A 403 11.49 -17.85 -12.14
CA ALA A 403 11.07 -17.54 -13.48
C ALA A 403 11.46 -18.74 -14.34
N LYS A 404 10.45 -19.48 -14.88
CA LYS A 404 10.69 -20.49 -15.91
C LYS A 404 11.68 -19.83 -16.89
N GLN A 405 12.76 -20.51 -17.26
CA GLN A 405 13.47 -20.14 -18.50
C GLN A 405 12.43 -20.27 -19.60
N ARG A 406 11.67 -19.20 -19.81
CA ARG A 406 10.64 -19.11 -20.81
C ARG A 406 11.41 -19.30 -22.09
N ARG A 407 11.17 -20.42 -22.79
CA ARG A 407 11.82 -20.77 -24.05
C ARG A 407 11.93 -19.48 -24.86
N SER A 408 13.15 -19.12 -25.25
CA SER A 408 13.35 -17.98 -26.13
C SER A 408 12.60 -18.30 -27.42
N LEU A 409 11.46 -17.64 -27.65
CA LEU A 409 10.74 -17.75 -28.90
C LEU A 409 11.65 -17.17 -29.99
N HIS A 410 12.06 -17.99 -30.94
CA HIS A 410 12.78 -17.50 -32.10
C HIS A 410 11.75 -17.09 -33.15
N VAL A 411 11.66 -15.78 -33.40
CA VAL A 411 10.72 -15.21 -34.36
C VAL A 411 11.49 -14.78 -35.60
N LEU A 412 11.24 -15.47 -36.71
CA LEU A 412 11.79 -15.13 -38.02
C LEU A 412 10.82 -14.18 -38.73
N VAL A 413 11.29 -12.99 -39.08
CA VAL A 413 10.49 -11.98 -39.81
C VAL A 413 10.86 -12.04 -41.29
N VAL A 414 9.93 -12.51 -42.12
CA VAL A 414 10.08 -12.58 -43.59
C VAL A 414 9.21 -11.51 -44.24
N CYS A 415 9.82 -10.61 -45.01
CA CYS A 415 9.13 -9.58 -45.77
C CYS A 415 9.58 -9.64 -47.23
N SER A 416 8.62 -9.68 -48.16
CA SER A 416 8.88 -9.70 -49.60
C SER A 416 9.49 -8.39 -50.14
N SER A 417 9.52 -7.34 -49.32
CA SER A 417 9.98 -5.99 -49.70
C SER A 417 11.44 -5.69 -49.35
N GLY A 418 12.20 -6.66 -48.81
CA GLY A 418 13.65 -6.55 -48.60
C GLY A 418 14.11 -6.33 -47.15
N ILE A 419 15.43 -6.37 -46.93
CA ILE A 419 16.03 -6.52 -45.59
C ILE A 419 15.81 -5.30 -44.67
N GLY A 420 15.66 -4.10 -45.24
CA GLY A 420 15.46 -2.86 -44.49
C GLY A 420 14.12 -2.81 -43.78
N THR A 421 13.04 -3.19 -44.47
CA THR A 421 11.67 -3.22 -43.90
C THR A 421 11.50 -4.37 -42.91
N SER A 422 12.09 -5.54 -43.16
CA SER A 422 12.13 -6.65 -42.20
C SER A 422 12.78 -6.24 -40.87
N ARG A 423 13.85 -5.43 -40.92
CA ARG A 423 14.57 -4.98 -39.73
C ARG A 423 13.80 -3.92 -38.93
N ILE A 424 13.08 -3.02 -39.62
CA ILE A 424 12.18 -2.05 -38.96
C ILE A 424 11.03 -2.79 -38.27
N LEU A 425 10.40 -3.74 -38.97
CA LEU A 425 9.30 -4.52 -38.41
C LEU A 425 9.76 -5.37 -37.21
N SER A 426 10.94 -6.00 -37.32
CA SER A 426 11.58 -6.74 -36.22
C SER A 426 11.83 -5.84 -35.01
N ASN A 427 12.32 -4.61 -35.20
CA ASN A 427 12.57 -3.68 -34.09
C ASN A 427 11.27 -3.19 -33.44
N ARG A 428 10.21 -2.93 -34.21
CA ARG A 428 8.90 -2.58 -33.65
C ARG A 428 8.31 -3.72 -32.83
N LEU A 429 8.39 -4.95 -33.33
CA LEU A 429 7.96 -6.13 -32.58
C LEU A 429 8.78 -6.31 -31.29
N LYS A 430 10.11 -6.07 -31.32
CA LYS A 430 10.94 -6.07 -30.10
C LYS A 430 10.46 -5.06 -29.07
N GLN A 431 10.20 -3.82 -29.48
CA GLN A 431 9.72 -2.75 -28.58
C GLN A 431 8.33 -3.04 -28.02
N HIS A 432 7.44 -3.62 -28.83
CA HIS A 432 6.06 -3.87 -28.39
C HIS A 432 5.96 -5.06 -27.42
N PHE A 433 6.83 -6.06 -27.58
CA PHE A 433 6.84 -7.23 -26.70
C PHE A 433 7.79 -7.12 -25.50
N SER A 434 8.66 -6.10 -25.42
CA SER A 434 9.58 -5.88 -24.29
C SER A 434 8.90 -5.51 -22.97
N GLU A 435 7.67 -4.99 -22.98
CA GLU A 435 6.91 -4.64 -21.78
C GLU A 435 6.18 -5.86 -21.15
N SER A 436 5.94 -6.90 -21.94
CA SER A 436 5.55 -8.21 -21.43
C SER A 436 6.82 -9.02 -21.15
N ARG A 437 6.94 -9.72 -20.01
CA ARG A 437 8.12 -10.57 -19.68
C ARG A 437 8.30 -11.81 -20.60
N LYS A 438 8.15 -11.67 -21.91
CA LYS A 438 8.38 -12.65 -22.98
C LYS A 438 9.26 -11.96 -24.04
N LEU A 439 10.58 -12.18 -24.02
CA LEU A 439 11.48 -11.65 -25.05
C LEU A 439 11.73 -12.71 -26.14
N PRO A 440 11.22 -12.53 -27.37
CA PRO A 440 11.64 -13.36 -28.50
C PRO A 440 13.01 -12.90 -29.02
N LYS A 441 13.87 -13.85 -29.43
CA LYS A 441 15.07 -13.53 -30.22
C LYS A 441 14.66 -13.42 -31.69
N PHE A 442 14.74 -12.22 -32.24
CA PHE A 442 14.41 -11.99 -33.65
C PHE A 442 15.66 -12.09 -34.52
N LEU A 443 15.62 -12.97 -35.52
CA LEU A 443 16.61 -13.10 -36.57
C LEU A 443 16.00 -12.61 -37.88
N SER A 444 16.78 -11.87 -38.67
CA SER A 444 16.39 -11.45 -40.03
C SER A 444 17.18 -12.30 -41.02
N VAL A 445 16.48 -13.04 -41.88
CA VAL A 445 17.09 -13.82 -42.96
C VAL A 445 16.41 -13.42 -44.27
N VAL A 446 17.18 -13.43 -45.36
CA VAL A 446 16.74 -13.14 -46.73
C VAL A 446 15.81 -14.23 -47.23
#